data_AF-A0AAX2J9Z9-F1
#
_entry.id   AF-A0AAX2J9Z9-F1
#
_cell.length_a   1.000
_cell.length_b   1.000
_cell.length_c   1.000
_cell.angle_alpha   90.00
_cell.angle_beta   90.00
_cell.angle_gamma   90.00
#
_symmetry.space_group_name_H-M   'P 1'
#
loop_
_entity.id
_entity.type
_entity.pdbx_description
1 polymer ?
#
loop_
_entity_poly.entity_id
_entity_poly.type
_entity_poly.pdbx_seq_one_letter_code
_entity_poly.pdbx_strand_id
1 'polypeptide(L)'
;MRKIIVLGVCLILLCSCVKKNNLSSNEEKLLNEIGFDKELIAEAKSIIKSDFKQLPAIEQETGDILKDQYFNGIYFEKYNDKYVKIKEKLEKNNYRVFLFEISYPEKHIAVIKGNDKFDVLKYRRTDGINYGLQTEDIINKISEWDKKYGVNIVGCGRDWVWIELNKLPKDLDMFSEEVYEFCPDIVDQGVGDMKKLKDSIKVNKELFLWWD
;
A
#
# COMPACT_ATOMS: atom_id res chain seq x y z
N MET A 1 -22.40 2.76 -72.64
CA MET A 1 -21.38 2.23 -71.72
C MET A 1 -21.79 2.56 -70.29
N ARG A 2 -22.36 1.58 -69.56
CA ARG A 2 -22.88 1.73 -68.19
C ARG A 2 -21.78 1.32 -67.22
N LYS A 3 -21.27 2.25 -66.42
CA LYS A 3 -20.27 1.96 -65.37
C LYS A 3 -20.99 1.35 -64.16
N ILE A 4 -20.67 0.10 -63.85
CA ILE A 4 -21.07 -0.59 -62.62
C ILE A 4 -20.07 -0.16 -61.54
N ILE A 5 -20.54 0.52 -60.50
CA ILE A 5 -19.76 0.81 -59.29
C ILE A 5 -19.98 -0.37 -58.35
N VAL A 6 -18.93 -1.17 -58.15
CA VAL A 6 -18.91 -2.23 -57.15
C VAL A 6 -18.61 -1.58 -55.79
N LEU A 7 -19.59 -1.54 -54.89
CA LEU A 7 -19.37 -1.21 -53.49
C LEU A 7 -18.74 -2.43 -52.80
N GLY A 8 -17.47 -2.34 -52.46
CA GLY A 8 -16.80 -3.30 -51.58
C GLY A 8 -17.24 -3.10 -50.13
N VAL A 9 -17.94 -4.07 -49.56
CA VAL A 9 -18.20 -4.15 -48.12
C VAL A 9 -16.91 -4.55 -47.43
N CYS A 10 -16.24 -3.59 -46.81
CA CYS A 10 -15.06 -3.83 -45.98
C CYS A 10 -15.55 -4.35 -44.62
N LEU A 11 -15.52 -5.67 -44.43
CA LEU A 11 -15.83 -6.31 -43.16
C LEU A 11 -14.67 -6.05 -42.19
N ILE A 12 -14.80 -5.03 -41.33
CA ILE A 12 -13.82 -4.75 -40.28
C ILE A 12 -14.00 -5.83 -39.21
N LEU A 13 -13.19 -6.88 -39.30
CA LEU A 13 -12.98 -7.84 -38.21
C LEU A 13 -12.32 -7.08 -37.06
N LEU A 14 -13.12 -6.68 -36.08
CA LEU A 14 -12.64 -6.27 -34.77
C LEU A 14 -12.01 -7.50 -34.12
N CYS A 15 -10.72 -7.71 -34.36
CA CYS A 15 -9.88 -8.53 -33.50
C CYS A 15 -9.84 -7.83 -32.14
N SER A 16 -10.82 -8.11 -31.29
CA SER A 16 -10.68 -7.95 -29.85
C SER A 16 -9.48 -8.82 -29.47
N CYS A 17 -8.30 -8.22 -29.34
CA CYS A 17 -7.20 -8.83 -28.62
C CYS A 17 -7.71 -9.08 -27.21
N VAL A 18 -8.25 -10.28 -26.98
CA VAL A 18 -8.47 -10.80 -25.63
C VAL A 18 -7.07 -10.82 -25.03
N LYS A 19 -6.72 -9.78 -24.26
CA LYS A 19 -5.54 -9.82 -23.40
C LYS A 19 -5.77 -11.01 -22.49
N LYS A 20 -5.07 -12.10 -22.77
CA LYS A 20 -5.14 -13.30 -21.95
C LYS A 20 -4.58 -12.90 -20.59
N ASN A 21 -5.46 -12.69 -19.61
CA ASN A 21 -5.04 -12.37 -18.25
C ASN A 21 -4.18 -13.53 -17.73
N ASN A 22 -3.00 -13.22 -17.20
CA ASN A 22 -2.06 -14.22 -16.68
C ASN A 22 -2.44 -14.69 -15.27
N LEU A 23 -3.74 -14.81 -15.01
CA LEU A 23 -4.29 -15.32 -13.76
C LEU A 23 -4.42 -16.84 -13.87
N SER A 24 -4.04 -17.54 -12.82
CA SER A 24 -4.36 -18.96 -12.65
C SER A 24 -5.84 -19.13 -12.27
N SER A 25 -6.39 -20.32 -12.46
CA SER A 25 -7.78 -20.62 -12.07
C SER A 25 -8.05 -20.37 -10.57
N ASN A 26 -7.04 -20.59 -9.71
CA ASN A 26 -7.15 -20.35 -8.27
C ASN A 26 -7.18 -18.85 -7.96
N GLU A 27 -6.36 -18.05 -8.65
CA GLU A 27 -6.35 -16.59 -8.51
C GLU A 27 -7.67 -15.99 -8.99
N GLU A 28 -8.19 -16.43 -10.14
CA GLU A 28 -9.50 -15.97 -10.63
C GLU A 28 -10.61 -16.29 -9.64
N LYS A 29 -10.61 -17.50 -9.07
CA LYS A 29 -11.57 -17.90 -8.06
C LYS A 29 -11.48 -17.00 -6.82
N LEU A 30 -10.27 -16.81 -6.28
CA LEU A 30 -10.02 -15.94 -5.14
C LEU A 30 -10.54 -14.51 -5.40
N LEU A 31 -10.18 -13.90 -6.54
CA LEU A 31 -10.61 -12.54 -6.86
C LEU A 31 -12.13 -12.42 -6.98
N ASN A 32 -12.82 -13.43 -7.51
CA ASN A 32 -14.29 -13.44 -7.54
C ASN A 32 -14.86 -13.50 -6.11
N GLU A 33 -14.30 -14.33 -5.23
CA GLU A 33 -14.77 -14.51 -3.85
C GLU A 33 -14.62 -13.23 -3.01
N ILE A 34 -13.48 -12.54 -3.12
CA ILE A 34 -13.25 -11.26 -2.42
C ILE A 34 -13.78 -10.04 -3.21
N GLY A 35 -14.34 -10.27 -4.40
CA GLY A 35 -14.95 -9.27 -5.29
C GLY A 35 -13.98 -8.24 -5.85
N PHE A 36 -12.74 -8.61 -6.14
CA PHE A 36 -11.72 -7.74 -6.72
C PHE A 36 -11.88 -7.64 -8.24
N ASP A 37 -11.45 -6.52 -8.81
CA ASP A 37 -11.41 -6.29 -10.25
C ASP A 37 -10.29 -7.12 -10.87
N LYS A 38 -10.67 -8.15 -11.62
CA LYS A 38 -9.72 -9.10 -12.23
C LYS A 38 -8.80 -8.45 -13.25
N GLU A 39 -9.27 -7.46 -14.00
CA GLU A 39 -8.45 -6.80 -15.02
C GLU A 39 -7.38 -5.93 -14.36
N LEU A 40 -7.76 -5.16 -13.32
CA LEU A 40 -6.82 -4.34 -12.56
C LEU A 40 -5.77 -5.19 -11.84
N ILE A 41 -6.17 -6.30 -11.21
CA ILE A 41 -5.22 -7.16 -10.50
C ILE A 41 -4.32 -7.94 -11.47
N ALA A 42 -4.84 -8.37 -12.63
CA ALA A 42 -4.00 -9.01 -13.64
C ALA A 42 -2.95 -8.04 -14.23
N GLU A 43 -3.30 -6.76 -14.39
CA GLU A 43 -2.34 -5.72 -14.76
C GLU A 43 -1.28 -5.52 -13.67
N ALA A 44 -1.69 -5.45 -12.40
CA ALA A 44 -0.76 -5.38 -11.27
C ALA A 44 0.19 -6.58 -11.24
N LYS A 45 -0.33 -7.81 -11.42
CA LYS A 45 0.45 -9.04 -11.55
C LYS A 45 1.45 -8.98 -12.71
N SER A 46 1.05 -8.45 -13.86
CA SER A 46 1.96 -8.30 -15.03
C SER A 46 3.13 -7.36 -14.74
N ILE A 47 2.87 -6.27 -14.00
CA ILE A 47 3.87 -5.26 -13.65
C ILE A 47 4.82 -5.77 -12.54
N ILE A 48 4.25 -6.35 -11.49
CA ILE A 48 4.97 -6.85 -10.31
C ILE A 48 5.68 -8.19 -10.62
N LYS A 49 5.17 -8.95 -11.60
CA LYS A 49 5.71 -10.26 -12.02
C LYS A 49 5.77 -11.26 -10.86
N SER A 50 4.71 -11.30 -10.06
CA SER A 50 4.56 -12.21 -8.93
C SER A 50 3.17 -12.80 -8.92
N ASP A 51 3.07 -14.06 -8.50
CA ASP A 51 1.81 -14.63 -8.03
C ASP A 51 1.39 -13.93 -6.73
N PHE A 52 0.11 -14.06 -6.36
CA PHE A 52 -0.43 -13.48 -5.14
C PHE A 52 -1.25 -14.49 -4.35
N LYS A 53 -1.33 -14.24 -3.05
CA LYS A 53 -2.11 -15.00 -2.07
C LYS A 53 -3.08 -14.08 -1.35
N GLN A 54 -4.09 -14.65 -0.70
CA GLN A 54 -4.98 -13.88 0.14
C GLN A 54 -4.23 -13.38 1.39
N LEU A 55 -4.48 -12.14 1.81
CA LEU A 55 -3.96 -11.60 3.06
C LEU A 55 -4.49 -12.41 4.25
N PRO A 56 -3.66 -12.67 5.26
CA PRO A 56 -4.15 -13.30 6.48
C PRO A 56 -5.06 -12.36 7.26
N ALA A 57 -5.92 -12.91 8.11
CA ALA A 57 -6.61 -12.12 9.12
C ALA A 57 -5.63 -11.72 10.24
N ILE A 58 -5.91 -10.60 10.90
CA ILE A 58 -5.14 -10.09 12.03
C ILE A 58 -6.00 -10.22 13.29
N GLU A 59 -5.47 -10.82 14.34
CA GLU A 59 -6.11 -10.88 15.64
C GLU A 59 -6.19 -9.48 16.24
N GLN A 60 -7.39 -9.03 16.60
CA GLN A 60 -7.61 -7.61 16.92
C GLN A 60 -7.06 -7.23 18.30
N GLU A 61 -6.99 -8.18 19.24
CA GLU A 61 -6.43 -7.94 20.57
C GLU A 61 -4.90 -7.91 20.53
N THR A 62 -4.29 -8.91 19.88
CA THR A 62 -2.85 -9.13 19.90
C THR A 62 -2.14 -8.49 18.70
N GLY A 63 -2.79 -8.27 17.57
CA GLY A 63 -2.12 -7.84 16.32
C GLY A 63 -1.36 -8.96 15.61
N ASP A 64 -1.52 -10.19 16.07
CA ASP A 64 -0.88 -11.37 15.50
C ASP A 64 -1.56 -11.81 14.20
N ILE A 65 -0.76 -12.37 13.30
CA ILE A 65 -1.25 -12.96 12.06
C ILE A 65 -1.95 -14.28 12.42
N LEU A 66 -3.24 -14.38 12.09
CA LEU A 66 -4.02 -15.58 12.32
C LEU A 66 -3.74 -16.61 11.23
N LYS A 67 -3.38 -17.83 11.66
CA LYS A 67 -3.17 -18.95 10.76
C LYS A 67 -4.51 -19.44 10.19
N ASP A 68 -4.54 -19.71 8.89
CA ASP A 68 -5.68 -20.28 8.16
C ASP A 68 -6.98 -19.44 8.22
N GLN A 69 -6.86 -18.16 8.61
CA GLN A 69 -7.92 -17.17 8.54
C GLN A 69 -7.47 -16.03 7.64
N TYR A 70 -8.40 -15.44 6.90
CA TYR A 70 -8.07 -14.54 5.81
C TYR A 70 -8.85 -13.23 5.86
N PHE A 71 -8.19 -12.17 5.41
CA PHE A 71 -8.79 -10.87 5.16
C PHE A 71 -9.18 -10.73 3.68
N ASN A 72 -10.13 -9.84 3.39
CA ASN A 72 -10.55 -9.54 2.01
C ASN A 72 -9.53 -8.62 1.31
N GLY A 73 -8.34 -9.15 1.09
CA GLY A 73 -7.29 -8.55 0.28
C GLY A 73 -6.25 -9.58 -0.14
N ILE A 74 -5.26 -9.13 -0.91
CA ILE A 74 -4.21 -9.98 -1.45
C ILE A 74 -2.83 -9.40 -1.14
N TYR A 75 -1.81 -10.24 -1.18
CA TYR A 75 -0.42 -9.79 -1.25
C TYR A 75 0.34 -10.55 -2.34
N PHE A 76 1.22 -9.84 -3.03
CA PHE A 76 2.15 -10.44 -3.99
C PHE A 76 3.29 -11.12 -3.26
N GLU A 77 3.54 -12.39 -3.59
CA GLU A 77 4.54 -13.22 -2.91
C GLU A 77 5.96 -12.67 -3.00
N LYS A 78 6.28 -11.93 -4.07
CA LYS A 78 7.58 -11.28 -4.27
C LYS A 78 7.43 -9.77 -4.33
N TYR A 79 8.31 -9.08 -3.62
CA TYR A 79 8.50 -7.64 -3.78
C TYR A 79 9.06 -7.31 -5.17
N ASN A 80 8.56 -6.19 -5.72
CA ASN A 80 9.07 -5.57 -6.94
C ASN A 80 8.69 -4.09 -6.91
N ASP A 81 9.70 -3.22 -6.91
CA ASP A 81 9.56 -1.76 -6.86
C ASP A 81 8.65 -1.18 -7.96
N LYS A 82 8.47 -1.88 -9.08
CA LYS A 82 7.57 -1.47 -10.17
C LYS A 82 6.09 -1.38 -9.75
N TYR A 83 5.70 -1.87 -8.57
CA TYR A 83 4.34 -1.69 -8.04
C TYR A 83 3.92 -0.20 -7.99
N VAL A 84 4.88 0.72 -7.83
CA VAL A 84 4.61 2.17 -7.87
C VAL A 84 3.93 2.61 -9.16
N LYS A 85 4.14 1.89 -10.27
CA LYS A 85 3.53 2.18 -11.59
C LYS A 85 2.04 1.87 -11.65
N ILE A 86 1.55 0.99 -10.77
CA ILE A 86 0.14 0.57 -10.74
C ILE A 86 -0.60 1.08 -9.51
N LYS A 87 0.13 1.51 -8.47
CA LYS A 87 -0.42 2.01 -7.20
C LYS A 87 -1.47 3.10 -7.41
N GLU A 88 -1.15 4.17 -8.12
CA GLU A 88 -2.10 5.28 -8.33
C GLU A 88 -3.39 4.82 -9.03
N LYS A 89 -3.27 3.91 -10.01
CA LYS A 89 -4.43 3.38 -10.74
C LYS A 89 -5.30 2.51 -9.84
N LEU A 90 -4.69 1.65 -9.01
CA LEU A 90 -5.43 0.86 -8.02
C LEU A 90 -6.14 1.77 -7.01
N GLU A 91 -5.45 2.80 -6.50
CA GLU A 91 -6.00 3.69 -5.48
C GLU A 91 -7.16 4.56 -5.99
N LYS A 92 -7.11 4.99 -7.26
CA LYS A 92 -8.24 5.64 -7.95
C LYS A 92 -9.45 4.72 -8.14
N ASN A 93 -9.27 3.41 -8.03
CA ASN A 93 -10.31 2.39 -8.19
C ASN A 93 -10.70 1.75 -6.84
N ASN A 94 -10.64 2.51 -5.74
CA ASN A 94 -11.05 2.08 -4.39
C ASN A 94 -10.26 0.89 -3.83
N TYR A 95 -8.96 0.84 -4.14
CA TYR A 95 -8.01 -0.04 -3.45
C TYR A 95 -7.02 0.76 -2.61
N ARG A 96 -6.31 0.08 -1.72
CA ARG A 96 -5.11 0.57 -1.05
C ARG A 96 -3.96 -0.38 -1.29
N VAL A 97 -2.81 0.18 -1.61
CA VAL A 97 -1.58 -0.57 -1.92
C VAL A 97 -0.51 -0.17 -0.94
N PHE A 98 0.07 -1.13 -0.23
CA PHE A 98 1.04 -0.85 0.83
C PHE A 98 2.08 -1.96 0.94
N LEU A 99 3.25 -1.62 1.47
CA LEU A 99 4.25 -2.60 1.87
C LEU A 99 3.79 -3.30 3.15
N PHE A 100 3.85 -4.62 3.11
CA PHE A 100 3.36 -5.53 4.14
C PHE A 100 4.40 -6.60 4.44
N GLU A 101 4.50 -7.00 5.70
CA GLU A 101 5.43 -8.04 6.16
C GLU A 101 4.65 -9.18 6.80
N ILE A 102 4.94 -10.41 6.36
CA ILE A 102 4.44 -11.64 7.00
C ILE A 102 5.47 -12.12 8.03
N SER A 103 6.73 -12.09 7.62
CA SER A 103 7.89 -12.45 8.45
C SER A 103 9.04 -11.52 8.10
N TYR A 104 9.60 -10.85 9.10
CA TYR A 104 10.78 -10.02 8.89
C TYR A 104 11.99 -10.86 8.43
N PRO A 105 12.80 -10.39 7.45
CA PRO A 105 12.76 -9.09 6.78
C PRO A 105 12.01 -9.08 5.43
N GLU A 106 11.15 -10.06 5.17
CA GLU A 106 10.48 -10.20 3.87
C GLU A 106 9.37 -9.16 3.69
N LYS A 107 9.48 -8.40 2.59
CA LYS A 107 8.51 -7.39 2.18
C LYS A 107 7.65 -7.92 1.05
N HIS A 108 6.36 -7.60 1.11
CA HIS A 108 5.37 -7.88 0.09
C HIS A 108 4.63 -6.61 -0.30
N ILE A 109 3.93 -6.68 -1.43
CA ILE A 109 2.98 -5.63 -1.85
C ILE A 109 1.58 -6.15 -1.56
N ALA A 110 0.89 -5.52 -0.63
CA ALA A 110 -0.49 -5.84 -0.29
C ALA A 110 -1.47 -4.93 -1.02
N VAL A 111 -2.64 -5.46 -1.33
CA VAL A 111 -3.77 -4.75 -1.93
C VAL A 111 -5.05 -5.09 -1.16
N ILE A 112 -5.69 -4.09 -0.59
CA ILE A 112 -7.00 -4.21 0.07
C ILE A 112 -8.02 -3.31 -0.64
N LYS A 113 -9.32 -3.58 -0.50
CA LYS A 113 -10.36 -2.61 -0.84
C LYS A 113 -10.36 -1.48 0.19
N GLY A 114 -10.53 -0.25 -0.26
CA GLY A 114 -10.57 0.91 0.61
C GLY A 114 -10.47 2.22 -0.15
N ASN A 115 -11.14 3.25 0.35
CA ASN A 115 -11.09 4.61 -0.18
C ASN A 115 -10.59 5.62 0.87
N ASP A 116 -10.21 5.15 2.06
CA ASP A 116 -9.50 5.91 3.08
C ASP A 116 -8.06 5.39 3.18
N LYS A 117 -7.07 6.28 3.14
CA LYS A 117 -5.64 5.86 3.17
C LYS A 117 -5.29 5.14 4.47
N PHE A 118 -6.01 5.42 5.56
CA PHE A 118 -5.80 4.83 6.87
C PHE A 118 -6.35 3.41 7.01
N ASP A 119 -7.09 2.89 6.02
CA ASP A 119 -7.64 1.53 6.05
C ASP A 119 -6.55 0.46 6.20
N VAL A 120 -5.33 0.74 5.73
CA VAL A 120 -4.19 -0.18 5.88
C VAL A 120 -3.74 -0.31 7.34
N LEU A 121 -3.77 0.78 8.12
CA LEU A 121 -3.41 0.78 9.54
C LEU A 121 -4.48 0.06 10.37
N LYS A 122 -5.76 0.23 10.00
CA LYS A 122 -6.89 -0.48 10.61
C LYS A 122 -6.79 -1.98 10.36
N TYR A 123 -6.56 -2.40 9.11
CA TYR A 123 -6.36 -3.80 8.77
C TYR A 123 -5.20 -4.41 9.57
N ARG A 124 -4.05 -3.73 9.58
CA ARG A 124 -2.85 -4.27 10.21
C ARG A 124 -2.90 -4.21 11.73
N ARG A 125 -3.84 -3.44 12.30
CA ARG A 125 -3.88 -3.07 13.73
C ARG A 125 -2.52 -2.51 14.16
N THR A 126 -2.04 -1.53 13.39
CA THR A 126 -0.77 -0.85 13.68
C THR A 126 -0.92 -0.07 14.97
N ASP A 127 -0.08 -0.30 15.97
CA ASP A 127 -0.10 0.35 17.27
C ASP A 127 1.32 0.58 17.81
N GLY A 128 1.40 1.36 18.90
CA GLY A 128 2.64 1.61 19.64
C GLY A 128 2.41 1.26 21.10
N ILE A 129 2.08 -0.01 21.36
CA ILE A 129 1.54 -0.44 22.65
C ILE A 129 2.51 -0.18 23.81
N ASN A 130 3.83 -0.27 23.56
CA ASN A 130 4.88 0.01 24.55
C ASN A 130 4.92 1.50 24.97
N TYR A 131 4.32 2.37 24.15
CA TYR A 131 4.16 3.80 24.40
C TYR A 131 2.70 4.18 24.72
N GLY A 132 1.82 3.18 24.91
CA GLY A 132 0.40 3.40 25.19
C GLY A 132 -0.42 3.92 24.01
N LEU A 133 0.09 3.81 22.78
CA LEU A 133 -0.58 4.28 21.57
C LEU A 133 -1.37 3.16 20.93
N GLN A 134 -2.67 3.39 20.70
CA GLN A 134 -3.54 2.51 19.92
C GLN A 134 -3.52 2.90 18.45
N THR A 135 -4.09 2.07 17.57
CA THR A 135 -4.22 2.36 16.14
C THR A 135 -4.89 3.70 15.85
N GLU A 136 -5.89 4.08 16.64
CA GLU A 136 -6.58 5.35 16.47
C GLU A 136 -5.69 6.56 16.80
N ASP A 137 -4.80 6.44 17.78
CA ASP A 137 -3.84 7.52 18.11
C ASP A 137 -2.86 7.76 16.95
N ILE A 138 -2.40 6.67 16.33
CA ILE A 138 -1.54 6.71 15.14
C ILE A 138 -2.28 7.32 13.95
N ILE A 139 -3.52 6.89 13.70
CA ILE A 139 -4.35 7.47 12.63
C ILE A 139 -4.56 8.96 12.86
N ASN A 140 -4.88 9.37 14.09
CA ASN A 140 -5.11 10.77 14.43
C ASN A 140 -3.85 11.62 14.20
N LYS A 141 -2.69 11.19 14.70
CA LYS A 141 -1.45 11.93 14.51
C LYS A 141 -1.05 12.01 13.03
N ILE A 142 -1.13 10.92 12.28
CA ILE A 142 -0.81 10.93 10.84
C ILE A 142 -1.84 11.76 10.05
N SER A 143 -3.11 11.78 10.46
CA SER A 143 -4.14 12.65 9.87
C SER A 143 -3.87 14.14 10.11
N GLU A 144 -3.36 14.51 11.29
CA GLU A 144 -2.88 15.88 11.55
C GLU A 144 -1.75 16.28 10.59
N TRP A 145 -0.77 15.40 10.40
CA TRP A 145 0.32 15.63 9.45
C TRP A 145 -0.15 15.64 8.00
N ASP A 146 -1.12 14.78 7.62
CA ASP A 146 -1.70 14.75 6.29
C ASP A 146 -2.37 16.09 5.94
N LYS A 147 -3.11 16.68 6.87
CA LYS A 147 -3.74 18.01 6.68
C LYS A 147 -2.71 19.12 6.47
N LYS A 148 -1.56 19.06 7.16
CA LYS A 148 -0.52 20.10 7.09
C LYS A 148 0.42 19.93 5.89
N TYR A 149 0.85 18.70 5.65
CA TYR A 149 1.99 18.39 4.79
C TYR A 149 1.60 17.50 3.60
N GLY A 150 0.44 16.84 3.66
CA GLY A 150 0.08 15.75 2.77
C GLY A 150 0.94 14.53 3.07
N VAL A 151 0.30 13.40 3.34
CA VAL A 151 0.94 12.14 3.71
C VAL A 151 0.51 11.04 2.75
N ASN A 152 1.49 10.28 2.25
CA ASN A 152 1.24 8.99 1.61
C ASN A 152 1.73 7.88 2.55
N ILE A 153 0.89 6.86 2.78
CA ILE A 153 1.31 5.68 3.52
C ILE A 153 1.98 4.73 2.53
N VAL A 154 3.25 4.43 2.78
CA VAL A 154 4.07 3.51 1.98
C VAL A 154 3.85 2.07 2.43
N GLY A 155 3.85 1.84 3.74
CA GLY A 155 3.71 0.52 4.33
C GLY A 155 3.41 0.58 5.82
N CYS A 156 2.99 -0.55 6.38
CA CYS A 156 2.81 -0.68 7.82
C CYS A 156 2.93 -2.14 8.28
N GLY A 157 3.45 -2.30 9.50
CA GLY A 157 3.44 -3.52 10.30
C GLY A 157 2.58 -3.36 11.54
N ARG A 158 2.74 -4.26 12.50
CA ARG A 158 2.05 -4.17 13.79
C ARG A 158 2.53 -2.95 14.57
N ASP A 159 3.82 -2.75 14.58
CA ASP A 159 4.59 -1.85 15.43
C ASP A 159 5.28 -0.75 14.63
N TRP A 160 5.08 -0.70 13.30
CA TRP A 160 5.72 0.29 12.44
C TRP A 160 4.79 0.83 11.35
N VAL A 161 5.08 2.06 10.92
CA VAL A 161 4.46 2.69 9.75
C VAL A 161 5.50 3.53 9.01
N TRP A 162 5.51 3.40 7.68
CA TRP A 162 6.33 4.20 6.79
C TRP A 162 5.44 5.18 6.02
N ILE A 163 5.73 6.46 6.17
CA ILE A 163 5.03 7.54 5.48
C ILE A 163 5.99 8.44 4.68
N GLU A 164 5.47 9.00 3.59
CA GLU A 164 6.08 10.06 2.78
C GLU A 164 5.31 11.37 2.97
N LEU A 165 6.03 12.50 3.05
CA LEU A 165 5.49 13.85 3.12
C LEU A 165 5.49 14.50 1.73
N ASN A 166 4.32 14.90 1.25
CA ASN A 166 4.17 15.61 -0.02
C ASN A 166 4.78 17.02 0.04
N LYS A 167 4.78 17.66 1.21
CA LYS A 167 5.36 18.98 1.47
C LYS A 167 6.25 18.92 2.70
N LEU A 168 7.44 19.51 2.59
CA LEU A 168 8.35 19.62 3.72
C LEU A 168 7.81 20.64 4.75
N PRO A 169 7.84 20.34 6.05
CA PRO A 169 7.58 21.32 7.10
C PRO A 169 8.52 22.51 7.00
N LYS A 170 8.00 23.73 7.25
CA LYS A 170 8.81 24.96 7.22
C LYS A 170 9.78 25.03 8.39
N ASP A 171 9.30 24.66 9.57
CA ASP A 171 10.09 24.56 10.79
C ASP A 171 10.43 23.10 11.03
N LEU A 172 11.64 22.71 10.60
CA LEU A 172 12.10 21.33 10.75
C LEU A 172 12.55 21.01 12.16
N ASP A 173 12.99 22.01 12.93
CA ASP A 173 13.39 21.78 14.32
C ASP A 173 12.15 21.41 15.15
N MET A 174 11.10 22.22 15.06
CA MET A 174 9.82 21.93 15.72
C MET A 174 9.18 20.62 15.25
N PHE A 175 9.24 20.32 13.94
CA PHE A 175 8.66 19.08 13.43
C PHE A 175 9.47 17.85 13.87
N SER A 176 10.81 17.92 13.91
CA SER A 176 11.62 16.82 14.42
C SER A 176 11.35 16.56 15.91
N GLU A 177 11.16 17.61 16.72
CA GLU A 177 10.74 17.49 18.12
C GLU A 177 9.37 16.79 18.23
N GLU A 178 8.37 17.23 17.45
CA GLU A 178 7.05 16.59 17.42
C GLU A 178 7.11 15.10 17.02
N VAL A 179 7.96 14.76 16.04
CA VAL A 179 8.18 13.37 15.60
C VAL A 179 8.82 12.55 16.71
N TYR A 180 9.84 13.08 17.38
CA TYR A 180 10.52 12.39 18.48
C TYR A 180 9.60 12.17 19.68
N GLU A 181 8.79 13.17 20.05
CA GLU A 181 7.80 13.01 21.13
C GLU A 181 6.77 11.92 20.81
N PHE A 182 6.39 11.78 19.55
CA PHE A 182 5.41 10.78 19.13
C PHE A 182 5.99 9.37 18.94
N CYS A 183 7.25 9.26 18.52
CA CYS A 183 7.96 8.01 18.27
C CYS A 183 9.44 8.21 18.66
N PRO A 184 9.79 8.06 19.95
CA PRO A 184 11.17 8.29 20.41
C PRO A 184 12.18 7.36 19.74
N ASP A 185 11.74 6.14 19.46
CA ASP A 185 12.51 5.07 18.85
C ASP A 185 13.09 5.39 17.47
N ILE A 186 12.45 6.28 16.69
CA ILE A 186 13.03 6.76 15.41
C ILE A 186 14.41 7.38 15.62
N VAL A 187 14.70 7.90 16.82
CA VAL A 187 16.00 8.43 17.23
C VAL A 187 16.74 7.44 18.10
N ASP A 188 16.14 7.01 19.21
CA ASP A 188 16.83 6.28 20.28
C ASP A 188 17.35 4.92 19.81
N GLN A 189 16.61 4.26 18.92
CA GLN A 189 17.00 3.01 18.29
C GLN A 189 17.32 3.18 16.79
N GLY A 190 16.88 4.28 16.18
CA GLY A 190 17.02 4.54 14.75
C GLY A 190 18.21 5.42 14.38
N VAL A 191 17.92 6.65 13.98
CA VAL A 191 18.94 7.54 13.39
C VAL A 191 20.01 7.99 14.39
N GLY A 192 19.76 7.86 15.70
CA GLY A 192 20.71 8.01 16.79
C GLY A 192 20.80 9.42 17.40
N ASP A 193 20.38 10.48 16.70
CA ASP A 193 20.26 11.81 17.29
C ASP A 193 19.28 12.73 16.53
N MET A 194 18.81 13.78 17.21
CA MET A 194 17.85 14.76 16.67
C MET A 194 18.35 15.48 15.41
N LYS A 195 19.67 15.72 15.30
CA LYS A 195 20.23 16.37 14.12
C LYS A 195 20.10 15.47 12.90
N LYS A 196 20.38 14.17 13.05
CA LYS A 196 20.22 13.19 11.97
C LYS A 196 18.76 12.94 11.62
N LEU A 197 17.84 12.98 12.58
CA LEU A 197 16.40 12.94 12.29
C LEU A 197 15.99 14.12 11.41
N LYS A 198 16.40 15.34 11.78
CA LYS A 198 16.13 16.54 10.99
C LYS A 198 16.72 16.44 9.58
N ASP A 199 17.97 16.01 9.48
CA ASP A 199 18.67 15.86 8.21
C ASP A 199 17.99 14.79 7.33
N SER A 200 17.52 13.67 7.91
CA SER A 200 16.82 12.62 7.17
C SER A 200 15.45 13.08 6.65
N ILE A 201 14.65 13.77 7.47
CA ILE A 201 13.37 14.36 7.06
C ILE A 201 13.57 15.37 5.91
N LYS A 202 14.62 16.20 6.01
CA LYS A 202 14.94 17.21 5.00
C LYS A 202 15.29 16.59 3.64
N VAL A 203 16.07 15.51 3.65
CA VAL A 203 16.58 14.88 2.42
C VAL A 203 15.54 13.94 1.82
N ASN A 204 14.95 13.06 2.63
CA ASN A 204 14.10 11.97 2.15
C ASN A 204 12.62 12.38 2.10
N LYS A 205 12.18 13.30 2.96
CA LYS A 205 10.76 13.62 3.19
C LYS A 205 9.95 12.41 3.62
N GLU A 206 10.55 11.55 4.42
CA GLU A 206 9.96 10.29 4.86
C GLU A 206 10.14 10.11 6.35
N LEU A 207 9.21 9.38 6.95
CA LEU A 207 9.28 8.93 8.34
C LEU A 207 9.02 7.42 8.36
N PHE A 208 9.97 6.67 8.92
CA PHE A 208 9.79 5.27 9.26
C PHE A 208 9.68 5.21 10.78
N LEU A 209 8.45 5.16 11.29
CA LEU A 209 8.12 5.17 12.71
C LEU A 209 7.98 3.73 13.19
N TRP A 210 8.61 3.40 14.31
CA TRP A 210 8.44 2.12 14.99
C TRP A 210 8.35 2.32 16.51
N TRP A 211 7.67 1.41 17.19
CA TRP A 211 7.43 1.49 18.64
C TRP A 211 7.70 0.12 19.29
N ASP A 212 8.95 -0.14 19.63
CA ASP A 212 9.40 -1.38 20.29
C ASP A 212 9.59 -1.19 21.82
#